data_AF-A0A839AMB7-F1
#
_entry.id   AF-A0A839AMB7-F1
#
_cell.length_a   1.000
_cell.length_b   1.000
_cell.length_c   1.000
_cell.angle_alpha   90.00
_cell.angle_beta   90.00
_cell.angle_gamma   90.00
#
_symmetry.space_group_name_H-M   'P 1'
#
loop_
_entity.id
_entity.type
_entity.pdbx_description
1 polymer ?
#
loop_
_entity_poly.entity_id
_entity_poly.type
_entity_poly.pdbx_seq_one_letter_code
_entity_poly.pdbx_strand_id
1 'polypeptide(L)'
;MGFKSLNKSDKHFEVARQHILNTDGFTTEYCIKDSNKVTPFHFNCQGCTNSSVSIDHSNCNPFDYEKIKINVNSIIELGGTGTICKIIECENCATNYFVGIGYIEPNNGRDVLLLHTIIELKEKLLTTTPKLY
;
A
#
# COMPACT_ATOMS: atom_id res chain seq x y z
N MET A 1 -11.28 -8.87 13.88
CA MET A 1 -9.92 -9.24 13.44
C MET A 1 -9.63 -8.39 12.21
N GLY A 2 -8.56 -7.61 12.26
CA GLY A 2 -8.39 -6.46 11.38
C GLY A 2 -7.22 -6.61 10.42
N PHE A 3 -6.67 -5.47 10.04
CA PHE A 3 -5.39 -5.37 9.36
C PHE A 3 -4.37 -4.79 10.32
N LYS A 4 -3.12 -5.21 10.19
CA LYS A 4 -1.98 -4.60 10.89
C LYS A 4 -1.04 -3.95 9.89
N SER A 5 -0.39 -2.86 10.29
CA SER A 5 0.61 -2.20 9.47
C SER A 5 1.96 -2.91 9.59
N LEU A 6 2.64 -3.10 8.47
CA LEU A 6 4.00 -3.63 8.38
C LEU A 6 4.97 -2.49 8.10
N ASN A 7 5.59 -1.97 9.16
CA ASN A 7 6.61 -0.91 9.06
C ASN A 7 8.03 -1.47 8.79
N LYS A 8 8.23 -2.77 9.05
CA LYS A 8 9.45 -3.53 8.78
C LYS A 8 9.11 -5.01 8.61
N SER A 9 9.88 -5.73 7.81
CA SER A 9 9.75 -7.17 7.65
C SER A 9 11.04 -7.76 7.09
N ASP A 10 11.45 -8.92 7.61
CA ASP A 10 12.58 -9.68 7.05
C ASP A 10 12.19 -10.46 5.78
N LYS A 11 10.88 -10.56 5.50
CA LYS A 11 10.31 -11.23 4.34
C LYS A 11 10.64 -10.49 3.05
N HIS A 12 10.81 -11.26 1.99
CA HIS A 12 10.88 -10.74 0.63
C HIS A 12 9.50 -10.86 0.02
N PHE A 13 9.01 -9.78 -0.59
CA PHE A 13 7.75 -9.83 -1.31
C PHE A 13 7.96 -9.60 -2.80
N GLU A 14 7.02 -10.14 -3.56
CA GLU A 14 6.84 -9.84 -4.96
C GLU A 14 5.40 -9.42 -5.22
N VAL A 15 5.23 -8.63 -6.28
CA VAL A 15 3.92 -8.21 -6.74
C VAL A 15 3.12 -9.44 -7.17
N ALA A 16 1.90 -9.57 -6.64
CA ALA A 16 0.96 -10.59 -7.05
C ALA A 16 -0.04 -10.04 -8.08
N ARG A 17 -0.74 -8.95 -7.73
CA ARG A 17 -1.76 -8.32 -8.58
C ARG A 17 -2.07 -6.90 -8.12
N GLN A 18 -2.48 -6.03 -9.03
CA GLN A 18 -3.02 -4.70 -8.71
C GLN A 18 -4.54 -4.80 -8.56
N HIS A 19 -5.07 -4.22 -7.47
CA HIS A 19 -6.50 -4.20 -7.17
C HIS A 19 -7.15 -2.85 -7.45
N ILE A 20 -6.42 -1.77 -7.21
CA ILE A 20 -6.89 -0.41 -7.41
C ILE A 20 -5.78 0.40 -8.08
N LEU A 21 -6.15 1.19 -9.08
CA LEU A 21 -5.34 2.26 -9.66
C LEU A 21 -6.24 3.47 -9.87
N ASN A 22 -5.96 4.56 -9.16
CA ASN A 22 -6.65 5.81 -9.35
C ASN A 22 -6.06 6.53 -10.57
N THR A 23 -6.77 6.45 -11.70
CA THR A 23 -6.43 7.19 -12.92
C THR A 23 -7.20 8.50 -13.06
N ASP A 24 -8.25 8.70 -12.26
CA ASP A 24 -9.13 9.87 -12.28
C ASP A 24 -8.55 11.07 -11.51
N GLY A 25 -7.54 10.83 -10.68
CA GLY A 25 -6.85 11.86 -9.91
C GLY A 25 -7.66 12.30 -8.69
N PHE A 26 -7.86 13.61 -8.55
CA PHE A 26 -8.51 14.18 -7.36
C PHE A 26 -10.03 14.07 -7.44
N THR A 27 -10.56 12.94 -6.95
CA THR A 27 -12.01 12.70 -6.79
C THR A 27 -12.38 12.45 -5.33
N THR A 28 -13.65 12.64 -4.99
CA THR A 28 -14.17 12.36 -3.63
C THR A 28 -14.06 10.88 -3.23
N GLU A 29 -14.03 9.97 -4.19
CA GLU A 29 -13.93 8.53 -3.93
C GLU A 29 -12.58 8.13 -3.37
N TYR A 30 -11.50 8.67 -3.95
CA TYR A 30 -10.12 8.33 -3.58
C TYR A 30 -9.49 9.36 -2.62
N CYS A 31 -10.15 10.47 -2.34
CA CYS A 31 -9.66 11.49 -1.43
C CYS A 31 -9.64 10.96 0.01
N ILE A 32 -8.43 10.77 0.56
CA ILE A 32 -8.19 10.33 1.94
C ILE A 32 -8.18 11.53 2.90
N LYS A 33 -7.63 12.66 2.46
CA LYS A 33 -7.56 13.90 3.22
C LYS A 33 -7.61 15.08 2.27
N ASP A 34 -8.37 16.09 2.64
CA ASP A 34 -8.41 17.37 1.97
C ASP A 34 -8.40 18.48 3.02
N SER A 35 -7.23 19.13 3.17
CA SER A 35 -6.96 20.07 4.24
C SER A 35 -7.28 19.45 5.61
N ASN A 36 -8.29 19.96 6.32
CA ASN A 36 -8.69 19.46 7.64
C ASN A 36 -9.73 18.34 7.60
N LYS A 37 -10.28 18.01 6.42
CA LYS A 37 -11.30 16.96 6.28
C LYS A 37 -10.63 15.62 5.98
N VAL A 38 -10.78 14.66 6.90
CA VAL A 38 -10.30 13.29 6.72
C VAL A 38 -11.46 12.42 6.23
N THR A 39 -11.24 11.66 5.16
CA THR A 39 -12.24 10.76 4.57
C THR A 39 -11.56 9.43 4.25
N PRO A 40 -11.43 8.52 5.23
CA PRO A 40 -10.71 7.27 5.02
C PRO A 40 -11.37 6.43 3.91
N PHE A 41 -10.56 5.80 3.08
CA PHE A 41 -11.02 4.88 2.05
C PHE A 41 -11.32 3.51 2.66
N HIS A 42 -12.52 2.98 2.48
CA HIS A 42 -12.87 1.66 3.01
C HIS A 42 -12.46 0.54 2.06
N PHE A 43 -11.54 -0.32 2.48
CA PHE A 43 -11.03 -1.42 1.68
C PHE A 43 -11.39 -2.78 2.28
N ASN A 44 -11.93 -3.67 1.44
CA ASN A 44 -12.20 -5.06 1.78
C ASN A 44 -11.05 -5.95 1.33
N CYS A 45 -10.61 -6.87 2.19
CA CYS A 45 -9.57 -7.83 1.88
C CYS A 45 -9.98 -8.70 0.68
N GLN A 46 -9.18 -8.69 -0.39
CA GLN A 46 -9.42 -9.45 -1.61
C GLN A 46 -9.01 -10.93 -1.52
N GLY A 47 -8.36 -11.31 -0.41
CA GLY A 47 -7.99 -12.71 -0.12
C GLY A 47 -9.10 -13.48 0.57
N CYS A 48 -9.73 -12.90 1.60
CA CYS A 48 -10.72 -13.61 2.42
C CYS A 48 -12.11 -12.97 2.47
N THR A 49 -12.28 -11.74 1.96
CA THR A 49 -13.52 -10.94 1.94
C THR A 49 -14.22 -10.68 3.29
N ASN A 50 -13.79 -11.33 4.36
CA ASN A 50 -14.36 -11.27 5.70
C ASN A 50 -13.69 -10.24 6.61
N SER A 51 -12.74 -9.47 6.06
CA SER A 51 -11.99 -8.46 6.81
C SER A 51 -11.91 -7.18 6.00
N SER A 52 -12.05 -6.05 6.67
CA SER A 52 -11.95 -4.73 6.05
C SER A 52 -11.11 -3.78 6.89
N VAL A 53 -10.67 -2.69 6.27
CA VAL A 53 -9.86 -1.66 6.90
C VAL A 53 -10.19 -0.30 6.31
N SER A 54 -10.19 0.71 7.16
CA SER A 54 -10.20 2.11 6.72
C SER A 54 -8.76 2.55 6.45
N ILE A 55 -8.45 2.79 5.19
CA ILE A 55 -7.17 3.33 4.74
C ILE A 55 -7.23 4.85 4.89
N ASP A 56 -6.42 5.36 5.81
CA ASP A 56 -6.24 6.78 6.02
C ASP A 56 -4.79 7.21 5.71
N HIS A 57 -4.47 8.46 6.00
CA HIS A 57 -3.12 9.01 5.85
C HIS A 57 -2.21 8.71 7.06
N SER A 58 -2.74 8.18 8.15
CA SER A 58 -1.98 7.89 9.36
C SER A 58 -0.94 6.80 9.10
N ASN A 59 0.25 6.90 9.71
CA ASN A 59 1.33 5.90 9.56
C ASN A 59 1.80 5.67 8.11
N CYS A 60 1.51 6.60 7.20
CA CYS A 60 2.10 6.60 5.87
C CYS A 60 3.50 7.17 5.97
N ASN A 61 4.46 6.49 5.37
CA ASN A 61 5.86 6.90 5.40
C ASN A 61 6.42 6.83 3.98
N PRO A 62 7.50 7.59 3.67
CA PRO A 62 8.30 7.31 2.49
C PRO A 62 8.69 5.83 2.46
N PHE A 63 8.69 5.24 1.26
CA PHE A 63 9.04 3.82 1.12
C PHE A 63 10.50 3.60 1.56
N ASP A 64 10.69 2.68 2.50
CA ASP A 64 12.00 2.35 3.08
C ASP A 64 12.46 0.97 2.56
N TYR A 65 13.40 1.01 1.61
CA TYR A 65 13.95 -0.17 0.93
C TYR A 65 14.74 -1.09 1.88
N GLU A 66 15.27 -0.56 2.98
CA GLU A 66 16.06 -1.35 3.93
C GLU A 66 15.16 -2.16 4.86
N LYS A 67 13.97 -1.64 5.16
CA LYS A 67 13.01 -2.28 6.08
C LYS A 67 12.06 -3.24 5.39
N ILE A 68 11.84 -3.09 4.09
CA ILE A 68 10.90 -3.91 3.32
C ILE A 68 11.53 -4.28 1.97
N LYS A 69 11.68 -5.59 1.74
CA LYS A 69 12.38 -6.12 0.57
C LYS A 69 11.40 -6.45 -0.55
N ILE A 70 11.21 -5.50 -1.47
CA ILE A 70 10.32 -5.62 -2.64
C ILE A 70 11.03 -5.02 -3.85
N ASN A 71 10.83 -5.59 -5.04
CA ASN A 71 11.30 -4.95 -6.27
C ASN A 71 10.46 -3.67 -6.53
N VAL A 72 11.08 -2.52 -6.27
CA VAL A 72 10.43 -1.20 -6.39
C VAL A 72 9.97 -0.93 -7.83
N ASN A 73 10.70 -1.37 -8.84
CA ASN A 73 10.30 -1.14 -10.24
C ASN A 73 8.94 -1.79 -10.53
N SER A 74 8.69 -2.99 -10.00
CA SER A 74 7.41 -3.67 -10.15
C SER A 74 6.26 -2.94 -9.46
N ILE A 75 6.54 -2.15 -8.42
CA ILE A 75 5.56 -1.31 -7.73
C ILE A 75 5.33 -0.01 -8.51
N ILE A 76 6.41 0.62 -8.98
CA ILE A 76 6.39 1.84 -9.81
C ILE A 76 5.57 1.65 -11.08
N GLU A 77 5.78 0.55 -11.79
CA GLU A 77 5.04 0.19 -13.02
C GLU A 77 3.53 0.08 -12.78
N LEU A 78 3.11 -0.17 -11.55
CA LEU A 78 1.71 -0.27 -11.12
C LEU A 78 1.23 1.00 -10.40
N GLY A 79 1.82 2.15 -10.70
CA GLY A 79 1.40 3.43 -10.08
C GLY A 79 1.76 3.54 -8.61
N GLY A 80 2.61 2.66 -8.08
CA GLY A 80 3.19 2.79 -6.73
C GLY A 80 4.26 3.88 -6.65
N THR A 81 4.10 4.95 -7.41
CA THR A 81 4.92 6.15 -7.44
C THR A 81 4.23 7.24 -6.61
N GLY A 82 4.15 7.03 -5.30
CA GLY A 82 3.57 7.98 -4.37
C GLY A 82 4.57 8.28 -3.26
N THR A 83 4.80 9.55 -2.99
CA THR A 83 5.74 10.14 -2.01
C THR A 83 5.64 9.52 -0.60
N ILE A 84 4.54 8.83 -0.30
CA ILE A 84 4.30 8.07 0.92
C ILE A 84 3.49 6.80 0.62
N CYS A 85 3.71 5.75 1.41
CA CYS A 85 3.02 4.48 1.29
C CYS A 85 2.79 3.86 2.67
N LYS A 86 2.01 2.79 2.72
CA LYS A 86 1.98 1.86 3.85
C LYS A 86 1.78 0.44 3.34
N ILE A 87 2.23 -0.53 4.13
CA ILE A 87 1.97 -1.94 3.87
C ILE A 87 1.08 -2.45 4.98
N ILE A 88 0.04 -3.18 4.61
CA ILE A 88 -0.93 -3.74 5.54
C ILE A 88 -1.03 -5.25 5.32
N GLU A 89 -1.10 -6.01 6.42
CA GLU A 89 -1.34 -7.45 6.41
C GLU A 89 -2.73 -7.70 6.98
N CYS A 90 -3.55 -8.47 6.27
CA CYS A 90 -4.82 -8.95 6.78
C CYS A 90 -4.56 -10.03 7.84
N GLU A 91 -4.98 -9.81 9.09
CA GLU A 91 -4.71 -10.74 10.18
C GLU A 91 -5.46 -12.08 10.03
N ASN A 92 -6.52 -12.12 9.21
CA ASN A 92 -7.33 -13.33 9.01
C ASN A 92 -6.74 -14.30 7.98
N CYS A 93 -6.09 -13.80 6.93
CA CYS A 93 -5.59 -14.63 5.81
C CYS A 93 -4.12 -14.38 5.45
N ALA A 94 -3.44 -13.50 6.20
CA ALA A 94 -2.06 -13.10 6.00
C ALA A 94 -1.74 -12.51 4.59
N THR A 95 -2.77 -12.14 3.80
CA THR A 95 -2.55 -11.43 2.54
C THR A 95 -1.99 -10.03 2.83
N ASN A 96 -0.94 -9.67 2.10
CA ASN A 96 -0.23 -8.40 2.24
C ASN A 96 -0.63 -7.47 1.11
N TYR A 97 -0.78 -6.18 1.42
CA TYR A 97 -1.09 -5.16 0.44
C TYR A 97 -0.15 -3.97 0.60
N PHE A 98 0.45 -3.56 -0.51
CA PHE A 98 1.08 -2.26 -0.66
C PHE A 98 0.00 -1.23 -1.00
N VAL A 99 -0.04 -0.14 -0.24
CA VAL A 99 -0.96 0.97 -0.44
C VAL A 99 -0.15 2.21 -0.79
N GLY A 100 -0.28 2.67 -2.03
CA GLY A 100 0.33 3.90 -2.51
C GLY A 100 -0.61 5.08 -2.30
N ILE A 101 -0.09 6.17 -1.73
CA ILE A 101 -0.84 7.39 -1.47
C ILE A 101 -0.16 8.56 -2.19
N GLY A 102 -0.94 9.27 -3.01
CA GLY A 102 -0.52 10.48 -3.68
C GLY A 102 -0.67 11.69 -2.77
N TYR A 103 0.22 12.66 -2.93
CA TYR A 103 0.15 13.98 -2.30
C TYR A 103 0.08 15.05 -3.39
N ILE A 104 -0.86 15.97 -3.25
CA ILE A 104 -0.99 17.13 -4.12
C ILE A 104 -1.20 18.35 -3.23
N GLU A 105 -0.50 19.43 -3.54
CA GLU A 105 -0.75 20.75 -3.00
C GLU A 105 -1.30 21.62 -4.14
N PRO A 106 -2.63 21.83 -4.25
CA PRO A 106 -3.16 22.79 -5.20
C PRO A 106 -2.65 24.19 -4.84
N ASN A 107 -2.58 25.09 -5.82
CA ASN A 107 -2.07 26.48 -5.69
C ASN A 107 -2.82 27.39 -4.68
N ASN A 108 -3.64 26.82 -3.80
CA ASN A 108 -4.34 27.45 -2.69
C ASN A 108 -3.83 27.01 -1.30
N GLY A 109 -2.71 26.26 -1.23
CA GLY A 109 -2.08 25.84 0.02
C GLY A 109 -2.83 24.74 0.78
N ARG A 110 -3.63 23.93 0.08
CA ARG A 110 -4.35 22.79 0.68
C ARG A 110 -3.54 21.52 0.54
N ASP A 111 -3.32 20.81 1.64
CA ASP A 111 -2.78 19.46 1.58
C ASP A 111 -3.87 18.48 1.17
N VAL A 112 -3.70 17.84 0.02
CA VAL A 112 -4.59 16.78 -0.46
C VAL A 112 -3.84 15.46 -0.52
N LEU A 113 -4.39 14.45 0.14
CA LEU A 113 -3.92 13.07 0.05
C LEU A 113 -4.98 12.20 -0.60
N LEU A 114 -4.56 11.41 -1.57
CA LEU A 114 -5.43 10.52 -2.32
C LEU A 114 -4.89 9.10 -2.33
N LEU A 115 -5.79 8.13 -2.24
CA LEU A 115 -5.46 6.75 -2.57
C LEU A 115 -5.05 6.73 -4.04
N HIS A 116 -3.85 6.21 -4.30
CA HIS A 116 -3.34 6.09 -5.66
C HIS A 116 -3.40 4.65 -6.15
N THR A 117 -2.90 3.70 -5.35
CA THR A 117 -2.95 2.28 -5.73
C THR A 117 -3.05 1.36 -4.52
N ILE A 118 -3.67 0.20 -4.74
CA ILE A 118 -3.58 -0.95 -3.84
C ILE A 118 -3.07 -2.14 -4.65
N ILE A 119 -1.94 -2.70 -4.22
CA ILE A 119 -1.25 -3.81 -4.87
C ILE A 119 -1.12 -4.94 -3.86
N GLU A 120 -1.55 -6.14 -4.23
CA GLU A 120 -1.33 -7.35 -3.44
C GLU A 120 0.12 -7.84 -3.58
N LEU A 121 0.68 -8.23 -2.44
CA LEU A 121 2.02 -8.76 -2.32
C LEU A 121 1.97 -10.22 -1.90
N LYS A 122 2.78 -11.06 -2.52
CA LYS A 122 3.03 -12.43 -2.07
C LYS A 122 4.44 -12.57 -1.51
N GLU A 123 4.58 -13.36 -0.46
CA GLU A 123 5.88 -13.70 0.10
C GLU A 123 6.65 -14.58 -0.89
N LYS A 124 7.87 -14.15 -1.23
CA LYS A 124 8.78 -14.90 -2.07
C LYS A 124 9.60 -15.84 -1.20
N LEU A 125 9.37 -17.14 -1.35
CA LEU A 125 10.24 -18.15 -0.76
C LEU A 125 11.61 -18.07 -1.44
N LEU A 126 12.63 -17.64 -0.69
CA LEU A 126 14.00 -17.73 -1.16
C LEU A 126 14.38 -19.21 -1.15
N THR A 127 14.53 -19.81 -2.33
CA THR A 127 15.18 -21.11 -2.46
C THR A 127 16.61 -20.95 -1.98
N THR A 128 16.91 -21.51 -0.80
CA THR A 128 18.28 -21.76 -0.40
C THR A 128 18.84 -22.77 -1.39
N THR A 129 19.63 -22.30 -2.36
CA THR A 129 20.47 -23.19 -3.17
C THR A 129 21.29 -24.02 -2.17
N PRO A 130 21.17 -25.36 -2.15
CA PRO A 130 22.04 -26.16 -1.31
C PRO A 130 23.46 -25.89 -1.80
N LYS A 131 24.35 -25.49 -0.88
CA LYS A 131 25.79 -25.50 -1.17
C LYS A 131 26.13 -26.94 -1.54
N LEU A 132 26.34 -27.20 -2.83
CA LEU A 132 27.04 -28.40 -3.26
C LEU A 132 28.46 -28.25 -2.73
N TYR A 133 28.85 -29.22 -1.91
CA TYR A 133 30.15 -29.36 -1.25
C TYR A 133 31.31 -29.30 -2.25
#